data_AF-A0A3G8XLX1-F1
#
_entry.id   AF-A0A3G8XLX1-F1
#
_cell.length_a   1.000
_cell.length_b   1.000
_cell.length_c   1.000
_cell.angle_alpha   90.00
_cell.angle_beta   90.00
_cell.angle_gamma   90.00
#
_symmetry.space_group_name_H-M   'P 1'
#
loop_
_entity.id
_entity.type
_entity.pdbx_description
1 polymer ?
#
loop_
_entity_poly.entity_id
_entity_poly.type
_entity_poly.pdbx_seq_one_letter_code
_entity_poly.pdbx_strand_id
1 'polypeptide(L)'
;MQITFETLPMAIEILIKEVRSLKTDIDKNNSKDNEGKVVDRLEARRILGTHGKRLSEARFAQLKNEGRITTYGFGGKHFYNVEELESLKRK
;
A
#
# COMPACT_ATOMS: atom_id res chain seq x y z
N MET A 1 -37.98 -11.00 14.75
CA MET A 1 -38.69 -10.13 13.79
C MET A 1 -39.00 -10.99 12.57
N GLN A 2 -40.27 -11.18 12.22
CA GLN A 2 -40.67 -12.05 11.11
C GLN A 2 -40.95 -11.16 9.89
N ILE A 3 -40.23 -11.37 8.79
CA ILE A 3 -40.41 -10.58 7.56
C ILE A 3 -41.67 -11.09 6.84
N THR A 4 -42.59 -10.16 6.54
CA THR A 4 -43.85 -10.40 5.82
C THR A 4 -43.83 -9.67 4.48
N PHE A 5 -44.72 -10.02 3.55
CA PHE A 5 -44.80 -9.36 2.24
C PHE A 5 -44.99 -7.83 2.32
N GLU A 6 -45.68 -7.35 3.36
CA GLU A 6 -45.91 -5.92 3.59
C GLU A 6 -44.66 -5.19 4.15
N THR A 7 -43.80 -5.92 4.85
CA THR A 7 -42.58 -5.38 5.48
C THR A 7 -41.33 -5.60 4.63
N LEU A 8 -41.43 -6.39 3.55
CA LEU A 8 -40.36 -6.64 2.58
C LEU A 8 -39.75 -5.36 1.98
N PRO A 9 -40.53 -4.37 1.50
CA PRO A 9 -39.95 -3.16 0.89
C PRO A 9 -39.06 -2.39 1.87
N MET A 10 -39.51 -2.25 3.11
CA MET A 10 -38.76 -1.58 4.18
C MET A 10 -37.51 -2.36 4.58
N ALA A 11 -37.59 -3.69 4.66
CA ALA A 11 -36.44 -4.55 4.93
C ALA A 11 -35.37 -4.44 3.82
N ILE A 12 -35.80 -4.35 2.55
CA ILE A 12 -34.92 -4.15 1.39
C ILE A 12 -34.25 -2.77 1.46
N GLU A 13 -34.97 -1.70 1.81
CA GLU A 13 -34.38 -0.37 1.95
C GLU A 13 -33.32 -0.30 3.06
N ILE A 14 -33.56 -0.95 4.20
CA ILE A 14 -32.59 -1.04 5.30
C ILE A 14 -31.34 -1.78 4.81
N LEU A 15 -31.51 -2.93 4.15
CA LEU A 15 -30.41 -3.72 3.62
C LEU A 15 -29.57 -2.92 2.60
N ILE A 16 -30.23 -2.17 1.70
CA ILE A 16 -29.54 -1.32 0.72
C ILE A 16 -28.74 -0.22 1.42
N LYS A 17 -29.29 0.41 2.47
CA LYS A 17 -28.58 1.43 3.25
C LYS A 17 -27.37 0.84 3.96
N GLU A 18 -27.52 -0.32 4.60
CA GLU A 18 -26.41 -1.02 5.26
C GLU A 18 -25.30 -1.38 4.27
N VAL A 19 -25.65 -1.96 3.10
CA VAL A 19 -24.71 -2.29 2.04
C VAL A 19 -23.96 -1.06 1.52
N ARG A 20 -24.64 0.09 1.35
CA ARG A 20 -23.99 1.35 0.94
C ARG A 20 -23.04 1.91 2.00
N SER A 21 -23.41 1.83 3.28
CA SER A 21 -22.54 2.22 4.38
C SER A 21 -21.31 1.32 4.45
N LEU A 22 -21.49 0.00 4.36
CA LEU A 22 -20.40 -0.98 4.24
C LEU A 22 -19.47 -0.67 3.07
N LYS A 23 -20.00 -0.37 1.89
CA LYS A 23 -19.19 0.05 0.73
C LYS A 23 -18.39 1.32 1.02
N THR A 24 -19.01 2.31 1.67
CA THR A 24 -18.34 3.57 2.03
C THR A 24 -17.22 3.35 3.06
N ASP A 25 -17.43 2.46 4.02
CA ASP A 25 -16.43 2.11 5.03
C ASP A 25 -15.28 1.27 4.42
N ILE A 26 -15.58 0.39 3.46
CA ILE A 26 -14.58 -0.33 2.66
C ILE A 26 -13.77 0.66 1.80
N ASP A 27 -14.43 1.59 1.11
CA ASP A 27 -13.77 2.60 0.27
C ASP A 27 -12.88 3.53 1.12
N LYS A 28 -13.31 3.88 2.34
CA LYS A 28 -12.50 4.65 3.31
C LYS A 28 -11.32 3.86 3.87
N ASN A 29 -11.49 2.55 4.13
CA ASN A 29 -10.40 1.69 4.60
C ASN A 29 -9.39 1.37 3.49
N ASN A 30 -9.83 1.23 2.24
CA ASN A 30 -8.93 1.11 1.09
C ASN A 30 -8.16 2.40 0.80
N SER A 31 -8.66 3.55 1.26
CA SER A 31 -8.00 4.84 1.08
C SER A 31 -6.88 5.11 2.08
N LYS A 32 -6.68 4.29 3.14
CA LYS A 32 -5.81 4.72 4.25
C LYS A 32 -4.56 3.92 4.60
N ASP A 33 -4.40 2.63 4.28
CA ASP A 33 -3.32 1.91 5.00
C ASP A 33 -2.31 1.10 4.18
N ASN A 34 -2.36 0.99 2.84
CA ASN A 34 -1.34 0.22 2.12
C ASN A 34 -1.04 0.63 0.67
N GLU A 35 -1.27 1.89 0.28
CA GLU A 35 -0.41 2.47 -0.75
C GLU A 35 0.96 2.77 -0.11
N GLY A 36 1.67 1.71 0.29
CA GLY A 36 3.10 1.79 0.52
C GLY A 36 3.65 2.38 -0.77
N LYS A 37 4.06 3.65 -0.71
CA LYS A 37 4.63 4.36 -1.86
C LYS A 37 5.79 3.49 -2.32
N VAL A 38 5.59 2.73 -3.39
CA VAL A 38 6.64 1.92 -3.97
C VAL A 38 7.29 2.72 -5.08
N VAL A 39 8.61 2.67 -5.13
CA VAL A 39 9.40 3.42 -6.11
C VAL A 39 10.25 2.48 -6.94
N ASP A 40 10.64 2.93 -8.12
CA ASP A 40 11.57 2.19 -8.95
C ASP A 40 12.99 2.16 -8.33
N ARG A 41 13.88 1.39 -8.97
CA ARG A 41 15.27 1.23 -8.54
C ARG A 41 16.05 2.55 -8.49
N LEU A 42 15.81 3.47 -9.42
CA LEU A 42 16.55 4.72 -9.53
C LEU A 42 16.19 5.64 -8.38
N GLU A 43 14.90 5.75 -8.09
CA GLU A 43 14.39 6.58 -7.02
C GLU A 43 14.68 5.95 -5.65
N ALA A 44 14.63 4.62 -5.51
CA ALA A 44 15.07 3.93 -4.30
C ALA A 44 16.53 4.24 -3.94
N ARG A 45 17.42 4.24 -4.94
CA ARG A 45 18.84 4.64 -4.77
C ARG A 45 18.99 6.12 -4.44
N ARG A 46 18.10 6.98 -4.93
CA ARG A 46 18.10 8.41 -4.59
C ARG A 46 17.72 8.63 -3.13
N ILE A 47 16.69 7.94 -2.64
CA ILE A 47 16.21 8.02 -1.25
C ILE A 47 17.31 7.61 -0.26
N LEU A 48 17.93 6.45 -0.51
CA LEU A 48 19.04 5.93 0.31
C LEU A 48 20.36 6.71 0.13
N GLY A 49 20.41 7.59 -0.86
CA GLY A 49 21.55 8.44 -1.15
C GLY A 49 21.70 9.59 -0.14
N THR A 50 22.92 10.10 -0.01
CA THR A 50 23.23 11.25 0.85
C THR A 50 23.67 12.45 0.00
N HIS A 51 23.43 13.67 0.50
CA HIS A 51 23.89 14.93 -0.13
C HIS A 51 23.50 15.07 -1.62
N GLY A 52 22.28 14.67 -1.99
CA GLY A 52 21.79 14.76 -3.36
C GLY A 52 22.43 13.75 -4.33
N LYS A 53 23.32 12.87 -3.86
CA LYS A 53 23.93 11.79 -4.65
C LYS A 53 23.13 10.51 -4.45
N ARG A 54 23.02 9.71 -5.51
CA ARG A 54 22.41 8.37 -5.45
C ARG A 54 23.34 7.39 -4.75
N LEU A 55 22.78 6.42 -4.03
CA LEU A 55 23.53 5.29 -3.49
C LEU A 55 24.21 4.52 -4.63
N SER A 56 25.46 4.09 -4.40
CA SER A 56 26.19 3.29 -5.38
C SER A 56 25.47 1.97 -5.64
N GLU A 57 25.66 1.43 -6.85
CA GLU A 57 24.97 0.21 -7.27
C GLU A 57 25.40 -1.00 -6.44
N ALA A 58 26.70 -1.09 -6.15
CA ALA A 58 27.26 -2.12 -5.30
C ALA A 58 26.67 -2.08 -3.89
N ARG A 59 26.53 -0.88 -3.30
CA ARG A 59 25.97 -0.73 -1.95
C ARG A 59 24.48 -1.02 -1.92
N PHE A 60 23.74 -0.63 -2.96
CA PHE A 60 22.32 -0.96 -3.09
C PHE A 60 22.10 -2.48 -3.23
N ALA A 61 22.94 -3.16 -4.03
CA ALA A 61 22.89 -4.60 -4.16
C ALA A 61 23.25 -5.33 -2.86
N GLN A 62 24.21 -4.82 -2.09
CA GLN A 62 24.51 -5.33 -0.75
C GLN A 62 23.29 -5.25 0.18
N LEU A 63 22.64 -4.09 0.27
CA LEU A 63 21.44 -3.93 1.11
C LEU A 63 20.32 -4.91 0.73
N LYS A 64 20.16 -5.18 -0.58
CA LYS A 64 19.22 -6.19 -1.08
C LYS A 64 19.62 -7.60 -0.65
N ASN A 65 20.89 -7.96 -0.83
CA ASN A 65 21.42 -9.29 -0.49
C ASN A 65 21.42 -9.55 1.02
N GLU A 66 21.60 -8.50 1.83
CA GLU A 66 21.48 -8.52 3.28
C GLU A 66 20.02 -8.64 3.76
N GLY A 67 19.04 -8.60 2.86
CA GLY A 67 17.61 -8.65 3.21
C GLY A 67 17.10 -7.39 3.90
N ARG A 68 17.82 -6.26 3.80
CA ARG A 68 17.45 -5.00 4.46
C ARG A 68 16.41 -4.20 3.69
N ILE A 69 16.26 -4.45 2.39
CA ILE A 69 15.27 -3.80 1.53
C ILE A 69 14.42 -4.84 0.81
N THR A 70 13.10 -4.72 0.92
CA THR A 70 12.16 -5.60 0.25
C THR A 70 12.00 -5.20 -1.22
N THR A 71 11.96 -6.18 -2.12
CA THR A 71 11.74 -5.95 -3.56
C THR A 71 10.45 -6.64 -4.01
N TYR A 72 9.57 -5.88 -4.65
CA TYR A 72 8.35 -6.38 -5.29
C TYR A 72 8.56 -6.48 -6.80
N GLY A 73 8.24 -7.63 -7.40
CA GLY A 73 8.33 -7.85 -8.83
C GLY A 73 6.96 -7.80 -9.49
N PHE A 74 6.76 -6.89 -10.46
CA PHE A 74 5.53 -6.83 -11.25
C PHE A 74 5.87 -6.56 -12.72
N GLY A 75 5.47 -7.47 -13.62
CA GLY A 75 5.66 -7.31 -15.07
C GLY A 75 7.12 -7.12 -15.52
N GLY A 76 8.08 -7.79 -14.86
CA GLY A 76 9.52 -7.65 -15.15
C GLY A 76 10.17 -6.37 -14.60
N LYS A 77 9.42 -5.54 -13.87
CA LYS A 77 9.93 -4.38 -13.14
C LYS A 77 10.05 -4.68 -11.64
N HIS A 78 11.01 -4.02 -11.00
CA HIS A 78 11.25 -4.11 -9.57
C HIS A 78 10.89 -2.80 -8.88
N PHE A 79 10.17 -2.92 -7.77
CA PHE A 79 9.70 -1.82 -6.94
C PHE A 79 10.13 -2.01 -5.49
N TYR A 80 10.32 -0.90 -4.78
CA TYR A 80 10.86 -0.86 -3.42
C TYR A 80 10.00 0.03 -2.53
N ASN A 81 9.75 -0.39 -1.30
CA ASN A 81 8.91 0.35 -0.35
C ASN A 81 9.65 1.59 0.18
N VAL A 82 9.09 2.79 0.00
CA VAL A 82 9.68 4.05 0.46
C VAL A 82 9.85 4.10 1.98
N GLU A 83 8.94 3.56 2.77
CA GLU A 83 9.02 3.63 4.24
C GLU A 83 10.19 2.81 4.79
N GLU A 84 10.46 1.64 4.20
CA GLU A 84 11.63 0.83 4.55
C GLU A 84 12.93 1.58 4.22
N LEU A 85 12.98 2.22 3.04
CA LEU A 85 14.15 2.97 2.58
C LEU A 85 14.41 4.20 3.47
N GLU A 86 13.39 4.97 3.82
CA GLU A 86 13.50 6.12 4.73
C GLU A 86 13.87 5.71 6.16
N SER A 87 13.42 4.54 6.60
CA SER A 87 13.78 3.98 7.92
C SER A 87 15.24 3.55 7.97
N LEU A 88 15.79 3.02 6.87
CA LEU A 88 17.21 2.67 6.76
C LEU A 88 18.13 3.88 6.81
N LYS A 89 17.69 5.03 6.30
CA LYS A 89 18.46 6.27 6.31
C LYS A 89 18.57 6.90 7.70
N ARG A 90 17.61 6.61 8.58
CA ARG A 90 17.55 7.16 9.95
C ARG A 90 18.37 6.38 10.98
N LYS A 91 18.96 5.24 10.61
CA LYS A 91 19.84 4.41 11.46
C LYS A 91 21.30 4.64 11.11
#